data_AF-A0A2N2F7Q3-F1
#
_entry.id   AF-A0A2N2F7Q3-F1
#
_cell.length_a   1.000
_cell.length_b   1.000
_cell.length_c   1.000
_cell.angle_alpha   90.00
_cell.angle_beta   90.00
_cell.angle_gamma   90.00
#
_symmetry.space_group_name_H-M   'P 1'
#
loop_
_entity.id
_entity.type
_entity.pdbx_description
1 polymer ?
#
loop_
_entity_poly.entity_id
_entity_poly.type
_entity_poly.pdbx_seq_one_letter_code
_entity_poly.pdbx_strand_id
1 'polypeptide(L)'
;FNSQEIAKQLGVPYFKLFLGVLASGYSNAKQLAFMANAFKAIRVATENGDSDTGVLPVGQVQGLIHDQPTVAELFERIMKEAKAAQAKVNAALE
;
A
#
# COMPACT_ATOMS: atom_id res chain seq x y z
N PHE A 1 -16.86 -4.10 -15.30
CA PHE A 1 -16.63 -5.21 -14.35
C PHE A 1 -15.82 -4.74 -13.14
N ASN A 2 -14.57 -4.28 -13.30
CA ASN A 2 -13.71 -3.85 -12.18
C ASN A 2 -14.33 -2.73 -11.30
N SER A 3 -14.89 -1.68 -11.91
CA SER A 3 -15.52 -0.57 -11.18
C SER A 3 -16.78 -0.98 -10.38
N GLN A 4 -17.50 -2.00 -10.81
CA GLN A 4 -18.65 -2.54 -10.08
C GLN A 4 -18.22 -3.37 -8.86
N GLU A 5 -17.11 -4.11 -8.99
CA GLU A 5 -16.52 -4.84 -7.88
C GLU A 5 -15.97 -3.89 -6.80
N ILE A 6 -15.30 -2.81 -7.22
CA ILE A 6 -14.84 -1.74 -6.32
C ILE A 6 -16.02 -1.10 -5.58
N ALA A 7 -17.13 -0.82 -6.26
CA ALA A 7 -18.33 -0.29 -5.61
C ALA A 7 -18.87 -1.23 -4.51
N LYS A 8 -18.85 -2.56 -4.76
CA LYS A 8 -19.23 -3.56 -3.76
C LYS A 8 -18.26 -3.58 -2.57
N GLN A 9 -16.94 -3.50 -2.82
CA GLN A 9 -15.92 -3.46 -1.76
C GLN A 9 -16.05 -2.21 -0.89
N LEU A 10 -16.33 -1.05 -1.49
CA LEU A 10 -16.55 0.20 -0.80
C LEU A 10 -17.94 0.29 -0.11
N GLY A 11 -18.81 -0.70 -0.32
CA GLY A 11 -20.17 -0.69 0.23
C GLY A 11 -21.06 0.43 -0.32
N VAL A 12 -20.79 0.93 -1.53
CA VAL A 12 -21.53 2.04 -2.15
C VAL A 12 -22.31 1.60 -3.39
N PRO A 13 -23.49 2.18 -3.66
CA PRO A 13 -24.17 1.97 -4.93
C PRO A 13 -23.29 2.37 -6.12
N TYR A 14 -23.19 1.50 -7.13
CA TYR A 14 -22.32 1.70 -8.30
C TYR A 14 -22.53 3.06 -8.99
N PHE A 15 -23.77 3.49 -9.15
CA PHE A 15 -24.08 4.77 -9.82
C PHE A 15 -23.51 5.97 -9.05
N LYS A 16 -23.45 5.92 -7.70
CA LYS A 16 -22.87 7.00 -6.89
C LYS A 16 -21.37 7.07 -7.08
N LEU A 17 -20.69 5.91 -7.11
CA LEU A 17 -19.27 5.86 -7.42
C LEU A 17 -19.00 6.41 -8.83
N PHE A 18 -19.76 5.95 -9.82
CA PHE A 18 -19.61 6.38 -11.21
C PHE A 18 -19.76 7.89 -11.37
N LEU A 19 -20.84 8.48 -10.82
CA LEU A 19 -21.06 9.92 -10.88
C LEU A 19 -19.98 10.70 -10.10
N GLY A 20 -19.56 10.21 -8.93
CA GLY A 20 -18.49 10.82 -8.16
C GLY A 20 -17.16 10.85 -8.90
N VAL A 21 -16.81 9.77 -9.60
CA VAL A 21 -15.59 9.69 -10.43
C VAL A 21 -15.66 10.70 -11.58
N LEU A 22 -16.80 10.81 -12.29
CA LEU A 22 -16.94 11.80 -13.35
C LEU A 22 -16.88 13.25 -12.82
N ALA A 23 -17.49 13.50 -11.67
CA ALA A 23 -17.47 14.81 -11.01
C ALA A 23 -16.07 15.21 -10.50
N SER A 24 -15.15 14.26 -10.32
CA SER A 24 -13.77 14.52 -9.89
C SER A 24 -12.89 15.21 -10.95
N GLY A 25 -13.40 15.38 -12.17
CA GLY A 25 -12.69 15.98 -13.30
C GLY A 25 -11.96 14.96 -14.17
N TYR A 26 -11.71 15.31 -15.44
CA TYR A 26 -11.20 14.38 -16.46
C TYR A 26 -9.88 13.69 -16.09
N SER A 27 -8.91 14.45 -15.59
CA SER A 27 -7.59 13.90 -15.20
C SER A 27 -7.72 12.84 -14.11
N ASN A 28 -8.48 13.15 -13.06
CA ASN A 28 -8.71 12.24 -11.94
C ASN A 28 -9.54 11.03 -12.35
N ALA A 29 -10.60 11.24 -13.13
CA ALA A 29 -11.43 10.15 -13.66
C ALA A 29 -10.59 9.16 -14.48
N LYS A 30 -9.68 9.66 -15.33
CA LYS A 30 -8.76 8.84 -16.11
C LYS A 30 -7.80 8.08 -15.20
N GLN A 31 -7.20 8.72 -14.20
CA GLN A 31 -6.30 8.07 -13.26
C GLN A 31 -7.01 6.96 -12.46
N LEU A 32 -8.20 7.25 -11.94
CA LEU A 32 -9.01 6.28 -11.19
C LEU A 32 -9.42 5.08 -12.06
N ALA A 33 -9.70 5.30 -13.34
CA ALA A 33 -9.98 4.21 -14.28
C ALA A 33 -8.77 3.28 -14.48
N PHE A 34 -7.55 3.82 -14.55
CA PHE A 34 -6.33 3.00 -14.59
C PHE A 34 -6.10 2.26 -13.27
N MET A 35 -6.25 2.93 -12.13
CA MET A 35 -6.09 2.31 -10.82
C MET A 35 -7.08 1.18 -10.60
N ALA A 36 -8.33 1.33 -11.05
CA ALA A 36 -9.36 0.30 -10.95
C ALA A 36 -8.95 -1.04 -11.57
N ASN A 37 -8.06 -1.03 -12.57
CA ASN A 37 -7.54 -2.25 -13.17
C ASN A 37 -6.45 -2.92 -12.32
N ALA A 38 -5.66 -2.13 -11.57
CA ALA A 38 -4.60 -2.64 -10.71
C ALA A 38 -5.14 -3.22 -9.38
N PHE A 39 -6.24 -2.66 -8.85
CA PHE A 39 -6.82 -3.08 -7.56
C PHE A 39 -7.08 -4.59 -7.47
N LYS A 40 -7.53 -5.22 -8.56
CA LYS A 40 -7.79 -6.66 -8.58
C LYS A 40 -6.53 -7.47 -8.32
N ALA A 41 -5.43 -7.15 -9.01
CA ALA A 41 -4.16 -7.87 -8.85
C ALA A 41 -3.56 -7.68 -7.46
N ILE A 42 -3.70 -6.47 -6.89
CA ILE A 42 -3.27 -6.18 -5.51
C ILE A 42 -4.04 -7.06 -4.52
N ARG A 43 -5.36 -7.09 -4.65
CA ARG A 43 -6.24 -7.89 -3.78
C ARG A 43 -5.90 -9.38 -3.81
N VAL A 44 -5.64 -9.93 -5.00
CA VAL A 44 -5.27 -11.35 -5.16
C VAL A 44 -4.04 -11.69 -4.31
N ALA A 45 -3.03 -10.82 -4.30
CA ALA A 45 -1.87 -11.04 -3.46
C ALA A 45 -2.14 -10.77 -1.97
N THR A 46 -2.82 -9.67 -1.63
CA THR A 46 -2.90 -9.21 -0.22
C THR A 46 -4.00 -9.90 0.60
N GLU A 47 -5.13 -10.25 -0.01
CA GLU A 47 -6.26 -10.88 0.69
C GLU A 47 -6.30 -12.40 0.47
N ASN A 48 -6.05 -12.86 -0.75
CA ASN A 48 -6.11 -14.29 -1.07
C ASN A 48 -4.76 -15.01 -0.85
N GLY A 49 -3.67 -14.26 -0.63
CA GLY A 49 -2.34 -14.82 -0.43
C GLY A 49 -1.69 -15.41 -1.68
N ASP A 50 -2.21 -15.12 -2.87
CA ASP A 50 -1.65 -15.59 -4.14
C ASP A 50 -0.59 -14.61 -4.65
N SER A 51 0.66 -14.88 -4.31
CA SER A 51 1.83 -14.12 -4.76
C SER A 51 2.29 -14.47 -6.17
N ASP A 52 1.75 -15.53 -6.79
CA ASP A 52 2.18 -15.98 -8.13
C ASP A 52 1.42 -15.23 -9.23
N THR A 53 0.13 -14.97 -9.01
CA THR A 53 -0.74 -14.28 -9.98
C THR A 53 -1.13 -12.87 -9.55
N GLY A 54 -0.99 -12.55 -8.26
CA GLY A 54 -1.23 -11.23 -7.70
C GLY A 54 -0.03 -10.28 -7.80
N VAL A 55 -0.23 -9.03 -7.39
CA VAL A 55 0.82 -8.00 -7.38
C VAL A 55 0.93 -7.38 -6.00
N LEU A 56 2.08 -7.53 -5.33
CA LEU A 56 2.37 -6.86 -4.06
C LEU A 56 3.03 -5.50 -4.32
N PRO A 57 2.40 -4.37 -3.91
CA PRO A 57 2.98 -3.04 -4.05
C PRO A 57 4.00 -2.77 -2.93
N VAL A 58 5.18 -3.37 -3.04
CA VAL A 58 6.26 -3.36 -2.04
C VAL A 58 7.56 -2.81 -2.60
N GLY A 59 8.39 -2.21 -1.73
CA GLY A 59 9.71 -1.71 -2.10
C GLY A 59 10.81 -2.77 -1.92
N GLN A 60 12.00 -2.49 -2.46
CA GLN A 60 13.17 -3.37 -2.33
C GLN A 60 13.54 -3.68 -0.87
N VAL A 61 13.20 -2.77 0.05
CA VAL A 61 13.39 -2.96 1.50
C VAL A 61 12.76 -4.25 2.04
N GLN A 62 11.75 -4.82 1.35
CA GLN A 62 11.17 -6.11 1.73
C GLN A 62 12.25 -7.20 1.88
N GLY A 63 13.29 -7.19 1.05
CA GLY A 63 14.37 -8.18 1.13
C GLY A 63 15.18 -8.15 2.42
N LEU A 64 15.03 -7.10 3.25
CA LEU A 64 15.68 -6.95 4.55
C LEU A 64 14.77 -7.35 5.72
N ILE A 65 13.50 -7.66 5.47
CA ILE A 65 12.53 -8.03 6.50
C ILE A 65 12.59 -9.56 6.68
N HIS A 66 12.98 -10.00 7.88
CA HIS A 66 13.20 -11.42 8.19
C HIS A 66 12.39 -11.93 9.38
N ASP A 67 11.58 -11.07 9.97
CA ASP A 67 10.73 -11.38 11.11
C ASP A 67 9.40 -10.60 11.04
N GLN A 68 8.48 -10.94 11.96
CA GLN A 68 7.16 -10.32 12.06
C GLN A 68 6.89 -9.94 13.52
N PRO A 69 7.48 -8.83 14.02
CA PRO A 69 7.28 -8.36 15.39
C PRO A 69 5.90 -7.75 15.58
N THR A 70 5.50 -7.53 16.83
CA THR A 70 4.36 -6.66 17.13
C THR A 70 4.68 -5.22 16.73
N VAL A 71 3.63 -4.40 16.54
CA VAL A 71 3.79 -2.97 16.24
C VAL A 71 4.62 -2.27 17.32
N ALA A 72 4.38 -2.57 18.60
CA ALA A 72 5.12 -1.96 19.71
C ALA A 72 6.63 -2.29 19.64
N GLU A 73 6.97 -3.57 19.49
CA GLU A 73 8.36 -4.01 19.36
C GLU A 73 9.06 -3.42 18.14
N LEU A 74 8.35 -3.32 17.01
CA LEU A 74 8.89 -2.71 15.78
C LEU A 74 9.32 -1.25 16.04
N PHE A 75 8.44 -0.45 16.64
CA PHE A 75 8.75 0.95 16.93
C PHE A 75 9.86 1.10 17.97
N GLU A 76 9.88 0.28 19.01
CA GLU A 76 10.97 0.28 20.01
C GLU A 76 12.33 -0.01 19.36
N ARG A 77 12.40 -1.02 18.48
CA ARG A 77 13.61 -1.38 17.74
C ARG A 77 14.08 -0.25 16.82
N ILE A 78 13.18 0.30 16.00
CA ILE A 78 13.48 1.43 15.10
C ILE A 78 14.08 2.60 15.88
N MET A 79 13.46 2.99 17.00
CA MET A 79 13.94 4.13 17.79
C MET A 79 15.30 3.86 18.44
N LYS A 80 15.56 2.63 18.88
CA LYS A 80 16.85 2.22 19.43
C LYS A 80 17.94 2.26 18.35
N GLU A 81 17.66 1.69 17.18
CA GLU A 81 18.61 1.63 16.05
C GLU A 81 18.92 3.03 15.50
N ALA A 82 17.92 3.91 15.37
CA ALA A 82 18.11 5.28 14.94
C ALA A 82 19.05 6.07 15.86
N LYS A 83 18.88 5.94 17.19
CA LYS A 83 19.77 6.58 18.18
C LYS A 83 21.20 6.03 18.10
N ALA A 84 21.36 4.72 17.93
CA ALA A 84 22.67 4.10 17.77
C ALA A 84 23.37 4.57 16.48
N ALA A 85 22.63 4.66 15.36
CA ALA A 85 23.13 5.17 14.10
C ALA A 85 23.55 6.64 14.21
N GLN A 86 22.73 7.48 14.85
CA GLN A 86 23.06 8.89 15.11
C GLN A 86 24.33 9.03 15.93
N ALA A 87 24.46 8.29 17.04
CA ALA A 87 25.65 8.32 17.88
C ALA A 87 26.91 7.92 17.11
N LYS A 88 26.82 6.89 16.26
CA LYS A 88 27.93 6.46 15.39
C LYS A 88 28.34 7.54 14.38
N VAL A 89 27.38 8.23 13.78
CA VAL A 89 27.68 9.34 12.86
C VAL A 89 28.36 10.49 13.62
N ASN A 90 27.83 10.88 14.78
CA ASN A 90 28.43 11.96 15.58
C ASN A 90 29.87 11.65 15.99
N ALA A 91 30.14 10.43 16.47
CA ALA A 91 31.48 10.01 16.84
C ALA A 91 32.48 9.95 15.66
N ALA A 92 31.98 9.86 14.43
CA ALA A 92 32.83 9.90 13.23
C ALA A 92 33.07 11.34 12.72
N LEU A 93 32.36 12.33 13.26
CA LEU A 93 32.51 13.75 12.93
C LEU A 93 33.43 14.49 13.91
N GLU A 94 33.66 13.91 15.10
CA GLU A 94 34.68 14.34 16.07
C GLU A 94 36.07 13.83 15.70
#